data_AF-A0A962NH90-F1
#
_entry.id   AF-A0A962NH90-F1
#
_cell.length_a   1.000
_cell.length_b   1.000
_cell.length_c   1.000
_cell.angle_alpha   90.00
_cell.angle_beta   90.00
_cell.angle_gamma   90.00
#
_symmetry.space_group_name_H-M   'P 1'
#
loop_
_entity.id
_entity.type
_entity.pdbx_description
1 polymer ?
#
loop_
_entity_poly.entity_id
_entity_poly.type
_entity_poly.pdbx_seq_one_letter_code
_entity_poly.pdbx_strand_id
1 'polypeptide(L)'
;MDKRWIHATMALLALAGSAAWADKEKATAAIKTLVPDVSVDQVQSAPLPGFQEVIVNGNIIYVSDDGKYLMQGMLYDIENRRDLTEARKAGIRETAMAAAPVAERIIFPAKNKKHTVAVFTDIDCGFCRRDT
;
A
#
# COMPACT_ATOMS: atom_id res chain seq x y z
N MET A 1 -4.57 -44.16 36.69
CA MET A 1 -4.51 -44.07 35.21
C MET A 1 -4.46 -42.60 34.88
N ASP A 2 -3.23 -42.10 34.85
CA ASP A 2 -2.94 -40.71 35.22
C ASP A 2 -2.92 -39.83 33.98
N LYS A 3 -3.96 -39.01 33.84
CA LYS A 3 -4.17 -38.03 32.75
C LYS A 3 -3.22 -36.81 32.83
N ARG A 4 -1.96 -36.99 33.24
CA ARG A 4 -0.99 -35.90 33.42
C ARG A 4 -0.14 -35.58 32.17
N TRP A 5 -0.34 -36.30 31.06
CA TRP A 5 0.55 -36.23 29.90
C TRP A 5 0.01 -35.47 28.68
N ILE A 6 -1.21 -34.91 28.74
CA ILE A 6 -1.85 -34.30 27.55
C ILE A 6 -1.48 -32.81 27.36
N HIS A 7 -0.86 -32.15 28.34
CA HIS A 7 -0.58 -30.70 28.25
C HIS A 7 0.78 -30.30 27.64
N ALA A 8 1.59 -31.25 27.14
CA ALA A 8 2.97 -30.97 26.73
C ALA A 8 3.16 -30.59 25.24
N THR A 9 2.13 -30.68 24.39
CA THR A 9 2.30 -30.50 22.92
C THR A 9 1.79 -29.16 22.36
N MET A 10 1.23 -28.26 23.17
CA MET A 10 0.60 -27.01 22.71
C MET A 10 1.45 -25.76 23.00
N ALA A 11 2.74 -25.77 22.64
CA ALA A 11 3.62 -24.61 22.85
C ALA A 11 4.54 -24.26 21.66
N LEU A 12 4.42 -24.93 20.50
CA LEU A 12 5.37 -24.76 19.40
C LEU A 12 4.84 -23.99 18.17
N LEU A 13 3.70 -23.30 18.28
CA LEU A 13 3.07 -22.61 17.15
C LEU A 13 3.00 -21.07 17.30
N ALA A 14 3.96 -20.45 18.00
CA ALA A 14 3.96 -19.01 18.25
C ALA A 14 5.15 -18.23 17.62
N LEU A 15 6.11 -18.90 16.98
CA LEU A 15 7.34 -18.22 16.50
C LEU A 15 7.29 -17.66 15.07
N ALA A 16 6.29 -18.00 14.25
CA ALA A 16 6.25 -17.57 12.85
C ALA A 16 5.77 -16.12 12.64
N GLY A 17 5.07 -15.54 13.62
CA GLY A 17 4.52 -14.17 13.51
C GLY A 17 5.52 -13.04 13.78
N SER A 18 6.60 -13.33 14.52
CA SER A 18 7.53 -12.30 15.02
C SER A 18 8.45 -11.75 13.94
N ALA A 19 8.87 -12.57 12.98
CA ALA A 19 9.80 -12.15 11.93
C ALA A 19 9.17 -11.08 11.03
N ALA A 20 7.95 -11.31 10.56
CA ALA A 20 7.25 -10.38 9.67
C ALA A 20 6.93 -9.03 10.34
N TRP A 21 6.78 -8.99 11.67
CA TRP A 21 6.62 -7.74 12.41
C TRP A 21 7.94 -6.99 12.56
N ALA A 22 9.03 -7.70 12.87
CA ALA A 22 10.36 -7.11 13.01
C ALA A 22 10.83 -6.45 11.70
N ASP A 23 10.51 -7.03 10.55
CA ASP A 23 10.94 -6.50 9.26
C ASP A 23 10.20 -5.19 8.90
N LYS A 24 8.93 -5.05 9.28
CA LYS A 24 8.16 -3.80 9.08
C LYS A 24 8.68 -2.65 9.95
N GLU A 25 9.04 -2.94 11.20
CA GLU A 25 9.63 -1.96 12.10
C GLU A 25 11.00 -1.49 11.59
N LYS A 26 11.84 -2.41 11.11
CA LYS A 26 13.13 -2.08 10.48
C LYS A 26 12.97 -1.21 9.25
N ALA A 27 12.04 -1.55 8.36
CA ALA A 27 11.78 -0.74 7.15
C ALA A 27 11.35 0.69 7.52
N THR A 28 10.48 0.83 8.52
CA THR A 28 10.05 2.14 9.04
C THR A 28 11.22 2.92 9.64
N ALA A 29 12.04 2.27 10.47
CA ALA A 29 13.21 2.90 11.09
C ALA A 29 14.27 3.33 10.06
N ALA A 30 14.48 2.53 9.02
CA ALA A 30 15.40 2.85 7.93
C ALA A 30 14.98 4.14 7.22
N ILE A 31 13.70 4.31 6.90
CA ILE A 31 13.19 5.52 6.24
C ILE A 31 13.34 6.74 7.16
N LYS A 32 13.02 6.60 8.46
CA LYS A 32 13.19 7.68 9.44
C LYS A 32 14.65 8.11 9.63
N THR A 33 15.60 7.23 9.36
CA THR A 33 17.02 7.59 9.39
C THR A 33 17.39 8.54 8.25
N LEU A 34 16.73 8.42 7.09
CA LEU A 34 16.94 9.28 5.93
C LEU A 34 16.10 10.56 5.98
N VAL A 35 14.86 10.45 6.45
CA VAL A 35 13.91 11.56 6.56
C VAL A 35 13.23 11.48 7.94
N PRO A 36 13.78 12.16 8.98
CA PRO A 36 13.29 12.03 10.35
C PRO A 36 11.80 12.34 10.55
N ASP A 37 11.30 13.36 9.86
CA ASP A 37 9.93 13.88 10.02
C ASP A 37 8.92 13.22 9.06
N VAL A 38 9.29 12.09 8.46
CA VAL A 38 8.45 11.41 7.48
C VAL A 38 7.27 10.69 8.15
N SER A 39 6.07 10.90 7.60
CA SER A 39 4.90 10.08 7.91
C SER A 39 4.92 8.82 7.06
N VAL A 40 4.97 7.66 7.72
CA VAL A 40 4.83 6.36 7.06
C VAL A 40 3.36 5.96 7.15
N ASP A 41 2.71 5.89 5.99
CA ASP A 41 1.27 5.63 5.89
C ASP A 41 0.98 4.13 6.03
N GLN A 42 1.80 3.28 5.41
CA GLN A 42 1.61 1.83 5.43
C GLN A 42 2.92 1.08 5.15
N VAL A 43 3.10 -0.08 5.77
CA VAL A 43 4.21 -1.02 5.48
C VAL A 43 3.67 -2.44 5.28
N GLN A 44 4.11 -3.10 4.23
CA GLN A 44 3.86 -4.53 4.01
C GLN A 44 4.91 -5.20 3.13
N SER A 45 4.85 -6.52 3.05
CA SER A 45 5.70 -7.31 2.16
C SER A 45 5.50 -6.90 0.70
N ALA A 46 6.60 -6.68 0.00
CA ALA A 46 6.58 -6.45 -1.44
C ALA A 46 6.35 -7.76 -2.20
N PRO A 47 5.82 -7.70 -3.43
CA PRO A 47 5.84 -8.85 -4.36
C PRO A 47 7.26 -9.31 -4.71
N LEU A 48 8.27 -8.44 -4.53
CA LEU A 48 9.68 -8.75 -4.66
C LEU A 48 10.22 -9.35 -3.34
N PRO A 49 10.70 -10.60 -3.30
CA PRO A 49 11.21 -11.23 -2.09
C PRO A 49 12.38 -10.45 -1.47
N GLY A 50 12.42 -10.38 -0.14
CA GLY A 50 13.47 -9.67 0.59
C GLY A 50 13.22 -8.17 0.75
N PHE A 51 12.06 -7.66 0.33
CA PHE A 51 11.70 -6.25 0.39
C PHE A 51 10.30 -6.03 0.98
N GLN A 52 10.16 -4.89 1.63
CA GLN A 52 8.90 -4.30 2.06
C GLN A 52 8.51 -3.16 1.11
N GLU A 53 7.23 -3.10 0.76
CA GLU A 53 6.57 -1.91 0.22
C GLU A 53 6.23 -0.97 1.37
N VAL A 54 6.72 0.26 1.26
CA VAL A 54 6.40 1.33 2.19
C VAL A 54 5.72 2.48 1.47
N ILE A 55 4.59 2.90 1.99
CA ILE A 55 3.84 4.06 1.51
C ILE A 55 4.20 5.26 2.36
N VAL A 56 4.65 6.32 1.71
CA VAL A 56 5.05 7.57 2.32
C VAL A 56 4.54 8.72 1.46
N ASN A 57 3.72 9.60 2.03
CA ASN A 57 3.20 10.78 1.34
C ASN A 57 2.59 10.43 -0.04
N GLY A 58 1.86 9.33 -0.11
CA GLY A 58 1.25 8.83 -1.36
C GLY A 58 2.20 8.21 -2.39
N ASN A 59 3.50 8.10 -2.08
CA ASN A 59 4.49 7.41 -2.90
C ASN A 59 4.77 6.01 -2.36
N ILE A 60 5.11 5.09 -3.26
CA ILE A 60 5.53 3.73 -2.91
C ILE A 60 7.05 3.66 -3.08
N ILE A 61 7.72 3.23 -2.03
CA ILE A 61 9.15 2.92 -2.03
C ILE A 61 9.37 1.50 -1.54
N TYR A 62 10.48 0.91 -1.95
CA TYR A 62 10.86 -0.45 -1.59
C TYR A 62 12.06 -0.42 -0.65
N VAL A 63 11.95 -1.08 0.49
CA VAL A 63 13.03 -1.14 1.49
C VAL A 63 13.37 -2.60 1.75
N SER A 64 14.64 -2.96 1.76
CA SER A 64 15.03 -4.35 2.06
C SER A 64 14.61 -4.75 3.48
N ASP A 65 14.33 -6.03 3.72
CA ASP A 65 13.88 -6.52 5.04
C ASP A 65 14.89 -6.24 6.17
N ASP A 66 16.17 -6.12 5.81
CA ASP A 66 17.24 -5.74 6.73
C ASP A 66 17.41 -4.22 6.91
N GLY A 67 16.61 -3.40 6.22
CA GLY A 67 16.59 -1.95 6.31
C GLY A 67 17.80 -1.25 5.68
N LYS A 68 18.66 -1.97 4.95
CA LYS A 68 19.92 -1.41 4.42
C LYS A 68 19.79 -0.72 3.08
N TYR A 69 18.85 -1.15 2.25
CA TYR A 69 18.69 -0.67 0.89
C TYR A 69 17.31 -0.06 0.69
N LEU A 70 17.27 1.06 -0.01
CA LEU A 70 16.04 1.72 -0.46
C LEU A 70 16.09 1.81 -1.98
N MET A 71 14.99 1.42 -2.61
CA MET A 71 14.76 1.60 -4.05
C MET A 71 13.50 2.43 -4.28
N GLN A 72 13.63 3.40 -5.18
CA GLN A 72 12.53 4.25 -5.61
C GLN A 72 12.31 4.04 -7.11
N GLY A 73 11.07 3.75 -7.50
CA GLY A 73 10.73 3.48 -8.89
C GLY A 73 9.54 2.55 -9.04
N MET A 74 9.48 1.88 -10.19
CA MET A 74 8.42 0.93 -10.55
C MET A 74 8.96 -0.50 -10.49
N LEU A 75 8.17 -1.39 -9.90
CA LEU A 75 8.40 -2.82 -9.92
C LEU A 75 7.60 -3.42 -11.07
N TYR A 76 8.31 -3.85 -12.12
CA TYR A 76 7.70 -4.54 -13.25
C TYR A 76 7.77 -6.05 -13.11
N ASP A 77 6.61 -6.68 -13.23
CA ASP A 77 6.50 -8.10 -13.55
C ASP A 77 6.71 -8.27 -15.07
N ILE A 78 7.85 -8.83 -15.43
CA ILE A 78 8.25 -9.05 -16.83
C ILE A 78 7.44 -10.17 -17.47
N GLU A 79 7.09 -11.21 -16.70
CA GLU A 79 6.34 -12.36 -17.18
C GLU A 79 4.93 -11.93 -17.61
N ASN A 80 4.25 -11.18 -16.74
CA ASN A 80 2.90 -10.68 -16.99
C ASN A 80 2.87 -9.31 -17.67
N ARG A 81 4.05 -8.72 -17.98
CA ARG A 81 4.22 -7.37 -18.56
C ARG A 81 3.42 -6.30 -17.81
N ARG A 82 3.44 -6.37 -16.48
CA ARG A 82 2.60 -5.56 -15.61
C ARG A 82 3.44 -4.72 -14.67
N ASP A 83 3.06 -3.46 -14.53
CA ASP A 83 3.57 -2.62 -13.47
C ASP A 83 2.80 -2.91 -12.17
N LEU A 84 3.50 -3.50 -11.20
CA LEU A 84 2.94 -3.83 -9.90
C LEU A 84 2.80 -2.59 -9.01
N THR A 85 3.70 -1.62 -9.16
CA THR A 85 3.65 -0.36 -8.42
C THR A 85 2.45 0.49 -8.85
N GLU A 86 2.19 0.63 -10.15
CA GLU A 86 1.00 1.36 -10.61
C GLU A 86 -0.30 0.62 -10.29
N ALA A 87 -0.32 -0.72 -10.37
CA ALA A 87 -1.47 -1.49 -9.89
C ALA A 87 -1.74 -1.22 -8.41
N ARG A 88 -0.68 -1.12 -7.59
CA ARG A 88 -0.80 -0.81 -6.18
C ARG A 88 -1.27 0.63 -5.93
N LYS A 89 -0.72 1.61 -6.64
CA LYS A 89 -1.19 3.01 -6.58
C LYS A 89 -2.64 3.16 -7.02
N ALA A 90 -3.08 2.40 -8.03
CA ALA A 90 -4.47 2.40 -8.47
C ALA A 90 -5.41 1.99 -7.32
N GLY A 91 -5.08 0.93 -6.57
CA GLY A 91 -5.88 0.52 -5.40
C GLY A 91 -5.89 1.56 -4.27
N ILE A 92 -4.78 2.26 -4.05
CA ILE A 92 -4.71 3.37 -3.09
C ILE A 92 -5.63 4.52 -3.53
N ARG A 93 -5.56 4.92 -4.81
CA ARG A 93 -6.41 5.98 -5.39
C ARG A 93 -7.89 5.60 -5.34
N GLU A 94 -8.23 4.34 -5.62
CA GLU A 94 -9.60 3.84 -5.53
C GLU A 94 -10.14 3.93 -4.10
N THR A 95 -9.33 3.52 -3.11
CA THR A 95 -9.70 3.63 -1.70
C THR A 95 -9.93 5.08 -1.29
N ALA A 96 -9.04 5.99 -1.69
CA ALA A 96 -9.18 7.43 -1.42
C ALA A 96 -10.43 8.02 -2.09
N MET A 97 -10.71 7.65 -3.34
CA MET A 97 -11.91 8.08 -4.07
C MET A 97 -13.20 7.56 -3.43
N ALA A 98 -13.19 6.32 -2.93
CA ALA A 98 -14.33 5.71 -2.24
C ALA A 98 -14.60 6.38 -0.89
N ALA A 99 -13.57 6.88 -0.21
CA ALA A 99 -13.70 7.60 1.05
C ALA A 99 -14.26 9.03 0.88
N ALA A 100 -14.22 9.60 -0.33
CA ALA A 100 -14.73 10.94 -0.60
C ALA A 100 -16.27 11.01 -0.41
N PRO A 101 -16.80 11.92 0.43
CA PRO A 101 -18.23 11.98 0.74
C PRO A 101 -19.09 12.21 -0.50
N VAL A 102 -20.11 11.38 -0.68
CA VAL A 102 -21.01 11.48 -1.85
C VAL A 102 -21.71 12.84 -1.93
N ALA A 103 -22.06 13.40 -0.78
CA ALA A 103 -22.75 14.68 -0.67
C ALA A 103 -21.91 15.88 -1.13
N GLU A 104 -20.59 15.73 -1.14
CA GLU A 104 -19.64 16.78 -1.57
C GLU A 104 -19.28 16.66 -3.06
N ARG A 105 -19.88 15.69 -3.78
CA ARG A 105 -19.63 15.47 -5.20
C ARG A 105 -20.60 16.26 -6.06
N ILE A 106 -20.07 16.88 -7.11
CA ILE A 106 -20.87 17.46 -8.20
C ILE A 106 -21.21 16.32 -9.17
N ILE A 107 -22.50 16.05 -9.36
CA ILE A 107 -22.98 14.93 -10.18
C ILE A 107 -23.60 15.45 -11.47
N PHE A 108 -23.06 15.01 -12.61
CA PHE A 108 -23.61 15.27 -13.94
C PHE A 108 -24.34 14.02 -14.45
N PRO A 109 -25.70 13.97 -14.39
CA PRO A 109 -26.44 12.78 -14.80
C PRO A 109 -26.51 12.63 -16.32
N ALA A 110 -26.22 11.43 -16.82
CA ALA A 110 -26.41 11.07 -18.21
C ALA A 110 -27.85 10.59 -18.47
N LYS A 111 -28.47 11.04 -19.58
CA LYS A 111 -29.84 10.63 -19.97
C LYS A 111 -29.99 9.11 -20.12
N ASN A 112 -28.99 8.45 -20.75
CA ASN A 112 -28.93 7.00 -20.94
C ASN A 112 -27.63 6.47 -20.31
N LYS A 113 -27.64 6.24 -19.01
CA LYS A 113 -26.46 5.87 -18.24
C LYS A 113 -25.95 4.47 -18.62
N LYS A 114 -24.77 4.38 -19.25
CA LYS A 114 -24.06 3.12 -19.53
C LYS A 114 -22.87 2.87 -18.60
N HIS A 115 -22.22 3.95 -18.15
CA HIS A 115 -21.06 3.91 -17.28
C HIS A 115 -21.15 5.03 -16.24
N THR A 116 -20.34 4.91 -15.20
CA THR A 116 -20.09 5.98 -14.22
C THR A 116 -18.59 6.21 -14.15
N VAL A 117 -18.17 7.48 -14.20
CA VAL A 117 -16.78 7.87 -13.99
C VAL A 117 -16.76 8.86 -12.84
N ALA A 118 -15.83 8.68 -11.91
CA ALA A 118 -15.52 9.66 -10.89
C ALA A 118 -14.24 10.38 -11.30
N VAL A 119 -14.27 11.70 -11.37
CA VAL A 119 -13.13 12.53 -11.79
C VAL A 119 -12.75 13.43 -10.63
N PHE A 120 -11.49 13.34 -10.20
CA PHE A 120 -10.88 14.37 -9.37
C PHE A 120 -10.38 15.48 -10.30
N THR A 121 -10.88 16.70 -10.11
CA THR A 121 -10.62 17.85 -11.01
C THR A 121 -10.19 19.07 -10.21
N ASP A 122 -9.45 19.97 -10.84
CA ASP A 122 -8.92 21.21 -10.26
C ASP A 122 -9.25 22.38 -11.19
N ILE A 123 -9.76 23.48 -10.64
CA ILE A 123 -10.16 24.69 -11.37
C ILE A 123 -8.94 25.41 -11.99
N ASP A 124 -7.76 25.24 -11.42
CA ASP A 124 -6.53 25.88 -11.87
C ASP A 124 -5.81 25.04 -12.94
N CYS A 125 -6.11 23.74 -13.02
CA CYS A 125 -5.53 22.85 -14.02
C CYS A 125 -6.10 23.13 -15.42
N GLY A 126 -5.26 23.63 -16.32
CA GLY A 126 -5.65 23.97 -17.70
C GLY A 126 -6.18 22.78 -18.51
N PHE A 127 -5.75 21.56 -18.21
CA PHE A 127 -6.30 20.34 -18.84
C PHE A 127 -7.72 20.06 -18.32
N CYS A 128 -7.92 20.11 -17.01
CA CYS A 128 -9.20 19.86 -16.36
C CYS A 128 -10.31 20.80 -16.82
N ARG A 129 -10.01 22.09 -17.01
CA ARG A 129 -10.99 23.09 -17.48
C ARG A 129 -11.52 22.83 -18.89
N ARG A 130 -10.82 22.05 -19.72
CA ARG A 130 -11.28 21.71 -21.07
C ARG A 130 -12.33 20.59 -21.04
N ASP A 131 -12.30 19.76 -20.00
CA ASP A 131 -13.06 18.52 -19.90
C ASP A 131 -14.24 18.62 -18.89
N THR A 132 -14.52 19.82 -18.38
CA THR A 132 -15.72 20.18 -17.58
C THR A 132 -16.77 20.87 -18.44
#